data_AF-A0A2V9P445-F1
#
_entry.id   AF-A0A2V9P445-F1
#
_cell.length_a   1.000
_cell.length_b   1.000
_cell.length_c   1.000
_cell.angle_alpha   90.00
_cell.angle_beta   90.00
_cell.angle_gamma   90.00
#
_symmetry.space_group_name_H-M   'P 1'
#
loop_
_entity.id
_entity.type
_entity.pdbx_description
1 polymer ?
#
loop_
_entity_poly.entity_id
_entity_poly.type
_entity_poly.pdbx_seq_one_letter_code
_entity_poly.pdbx_strand_id
1 'polypeptide(L)' 'VFGVPFPYSMGFHQTPSDGSPHPEWHFHAHFYPPLLRSATVRKFMVGFEMLGNPQRDITPELAAEKLRSLASSLK' A
#
# COMPACT_ATOMS: atom_id res chain seq x y z
N VAL A 1 -4.11 -12.59 -3.55
CA VAL A 1 -5.36 -11.95 -3.08
C VAL A 1 -6.53 -12.17 -4.03
N PHE A 2 -6.43 -11.79 -5.32
CA PHE A 2 -7.55 -11.91 -6.28
C PHE A 2 -7.28 -12.86 -7.47
N GLY A 3 -6.29 -13.76 -7.35
CA GLY A 3 -5.99 -14.77 -8.38
C GLY A 3 -5.41 -14.21 -9.69
N VAL A 4 -4.92 -12.96 -9.68
CA VAL A 4 -4.31 -12.30 -10.84
C VAL A 4 -3.00 -11.62 -10.43
N PRO A 5 -2.08 -11.33 -11.38
CA PRO A 5 -0.97 -10.42 -11.14
C PRO A 5 -1.48 -9.13 -10.51
N PHE A 6 -0.95 -8.79 -9.34
CA PHE A 6 -1.50 -7.73 -8.51
C PHE A 6 -0.81 -6.40 -8.87
N PRO A 7 -1.48 -5.46 -9.55
CA PRO A 7 -0.86 -4.21 -9.96
C PRO A 7 -0.56 -3.33 -8.74
N TYR A 8 0.56 -2.61 -8.78
CA TYR A 8 0.93 -1.63 -7.75
C TYR A 8 1.90 -0.60 -8.33
N SER A 9 1.96 0.56 -7.68
CA SER A 9 3.16 1.41 -7.70
C SER A 9 3.94 1.17 -6.42
N MET A 10 5.27 1.18 -6.49
CA MET A 10 6.12 1.05 -5.32
C MET A 10 7.35 1.95 -5.42
N GLY A 11 7.97 2.22 -4.28
CA GLY A 11 9.19 3.02 -4.22
C GLY A 11 9.88 2.90 -2.87
N PHE A 12 11.11 3.40 -2.81
CA PHE A 12 11.94 3.42 -1.62
C PHE A 12 12.05 4.84 -1.08
N HIS A 13 11.92 4.99 0.24
CA HIS A 13 12.29 6.19 0.96
C HIS A 13 13.59 5.91 1.69
N GLN A 14 14.68 6.39 1.10
CA GLN A 14 16.02 6.39 1.68
C GLN A 14 16.34 7.74 2.32
N THR A 15 17.40 7.78 3.13
CA THR A 15 17.91 9.03 3.68
C THR A 15 18.24 10.02 2.55
N PRO A 16 18.12 11.35 2.78
CA PRO A 16 18.60 12.35 1.83
C PRO A 16 20.05 12.08 1.40
N SER A 17 20.37 12.41 0.15
CA SER A 17 21.70 12.24 -0.43
C SER A 17 22.53 13.54 -0.38
N ASP A 18 22.33 14.36 0.66
CA ASP A 18 22.97 15.67 0.82
C ASP A 18 24.32 15.62 1.59
N GLY A 19 24.72 14.43 2.04
CA GLY A 19 25.97 14.20 2.76
C GLY A 19 25.91 14.48 4.26
N SER A 20 24.74 14.85 4.81
CA SER A 20 24.55 15.04 6.25
C SER A 20 24.10 13.75 6.94
N PRO A 21 24.42 13.55 8.23
CA PRO A 21 23.89 12.44 9.00
C PRO A 21 22.40 12.65 9.33
N HIS A 22 21.59 11.63 9.08
CA HIS A 22 20.14 11.62 9.31
C HIS A 22 19.71 10.42 10.18
N PRO A 23 20.06 10.38 11.48
CA PRO A 23 19.73 9.26 12.37
C PRO A 23 18.23 9.07 12.59
N GLU A 24 17.41 10.09 12.33
CA GLU A 24 15.95 10.05 12.39
C GLU A 24 15.30 9.27 11.23
N TRP A 25 16.05 9.03 10.15
CA TRP A 25 15.55 8.33 8.98
C TRP A 25 15.71 6.81 9.10
N HIS A 26 14.67 6.09 8.68
CA HIS A 26 14.70 4.63 8.55
C HIS A 26 14.37 4.26 7.10
N PHE A 27 15.23 3.48 6.46
CA PHE A 27 15.02 3.02 5.08
C PHE A 27 13.80 2.11 5.00
N HIS A 28 12.82 2.45 4.15
CA HIS A 28 11.62 1.64 3.98
C HIS A 28 11.07 1.72 2.55
N ALA A 29 10.25 0.73 2.20
CA ALA A 29 9.55 0.66 0.91
C ALA A 29 8.04 0.81 1.10
N HIS A 30 7.39 1.46 0.14
CA HIS A 30 5.93 1.58 0.07
C HIS A 30 5.39 0.82 -1.13
N PHE A 31 4.24 0.17 -0.95
CA PHE A 31 3.48 -0.46 -2.03
C PHE A 31 2.05 0.09 -2.02
N TYR A 32 1.59 0.63 -3.14
CA TYR A 32 0.25 1.22 -3.31
C TYR A 32 -0.54 0.48 -4.41
N PRO A 33 -1.14 -0.67 -4.09
CA PRO A 33 -1.99 -1.40 -5.02
C PRO A 33 -3.40 -0.77 -5.11
N PRO A 34 -4.02 -0.71 -6.31
CA PRO A 34 -5.33 -0.09 -6.47
C PRO A 34 -6.51 -1.06 -6.28
N LEU A 35 -6.31 -2.39 -6.38
CA LEU A 35 -7.42 -3.35 -6.31
C LEU A 35 -8.02 -3.43 -4.90
N LEU A 36 -9.34 -3.40 -4.78
CA LEU A 36 -10.05 -3.29 -3.49
C LEU A 36 -10.95 -4.48 -3.18
N ARG A 37 -11.87 -4.84 -4.09
CA ARG A 37 -12.88 -5.90 -3.85
C ARG A 37 -12.67 -7.15 -4.69
N SER A 38 -12.09 -7.02 -5.89
CA SER A 38 -11.85 -8.12 -6.82
C SER A 38 -10.74 -7.75 -7.83
N ALA A 39 -10.46 -8.65 -8.78
CA ALA A 39 -9.57 -8.38 -9.92
C ALA A 39 -10.05 -7.23 -10.83
N THR A 40 -11.34 -6.88 -10.78
CA THR A 40 -11.99 -5.88 -11.64
C THR A 40 -12.49 -4.65 -10.90
N VAL A 41 -12.45 -4.65 -9.55
CA VAL A 41 -12.95 -3.56 -8.71
C VAL A 41 -11.82 -2.93 -7.90
N ARG A 42 -11.52 -1.67 -8.20
CA ARG A 42 -10.42 -0.89 -7.63
C ARG A 42 -10.90 0.29 -6.79
N LYS A 43 -10.04 0.78 -5.89
CA LYS A 43 -10.15 2.10 -5.27
C LYS A 43 -9.78 3.18 -6.29
N PHE A 44 -10.58 4.23 -6.32
CA PHE A 44 -10.28 5.48 -7.02
C PHE A 44 -10.03 6.54 -5.96
N MET A 45 -8.85 7.16 -5.97
CA MET A 45 -8.57 8.35 -5.15
C MET A 45 -8.91 9.58 -5.98
N VAL A 46 -10.16 10.02 -5.90
CA VAL A 46 -10.74 11.11 -6.71
C VAL A 46 -11.67 11.94 -5.83
N GLY A 47 -12.28 13.00 -6.38
CA GLY A 47 -13.34 13.74 -5.69
C GLY A 47 -12.88 14.32 -4.36
N PHE A 48 -13.47 13.88 -3.25
CA PHE A 48 -13.10 14.35 -1.91
C PHE A 48 -11.62 14.08 -1.61
N GLU A 49 -11.08 12.93 -2.00
CA GLU A 49 -9.67 12.61 -1.78
C GLU A 49 -8.69 13.53 -2.54
N MET A 50 -9.13 14.25 -3.58
CA MET A 50 -8.28 15.20 -4.31
C MET A 50 -8.22 16.59 -3.66
N LEU A 51 -9.26 16.99 -2.91
CA LEU A 51 -9.41 18.35 -2.37
C LEU A 51 -9.67 18.38 -0.84
N GLY A 52 -9.65 17.23 -0.20
CA GLY A 52 -9.91 17.05 1.22
C GLY A 52 -8.83 16.19 1.86
N ASN A 53 -9.18 14.95 2.22
CA ASN A 53 -8.28 14.03 2.92
C ASN A 53 -8.40 12.60 2.35
N PRO A 54 -7.35 11.77 2.49
CA PRO A 54 -7.43 10.36 2.10
C PRO A 54 -8.53 9.61 2.85
N GLN A 55 -9.31 8.81 2.13
CA GLN A 55 -10.38 7.98 2.68
C GLN A 55 -10.19 6.52 2.24
N ARG A 56 -10.55 5.58 3.13
CA ARG A 56 -10.50 4.13 2.86
C ARG A 56 -11.80 3.44 3.25
N ASP A 57 -12.20 2.45 2.46
CA ASP A 57 -13.40 1.62 2.69
C ASP A 57 -13.16 0.44 3.64
N ILE A 58 -11.90 0.05 3.84
CA ILE A 58 -11.51 -1.07 4.71
C ILE A 58 -10.45 -0.61 5.70
N THR A 59 -10.40 -1.23 6.88
CA THR A 59 -9.38 -0.91 7.88
C THR A 59 -8.05 -1.61 7.57
N PRO A 60 -6.92 -1.07 8.05
CA PRO A 60 -5.62 -1.73 7.92
C PRO A 60 -5.59 -3.13 8.56
N GLU A 61 -6.29 -3.33 9.67
CA GLU A 61 -6.33 -4.61 10.41
C GLU A 61 -6.98 -5.70 9.56
N LEU A 62 -8.13 -5.39 8.95
CA LEU A 62 -8.84 -6.30 8.05
C LEU A 62 -8.01 -6.64 6.82
N ALA A 63 -7.35 -5.63 6.22
CA ALA A 63 -6.49 -5.85 5.06
C ALA A 63 -5.29 -6.75 5.42
N ALA A 64 -4.64 -6.50 6.56
CA ALA A 64 -3.50 -7.27 7.00
C ALA A 64 -3.86 -8.71 7.40
N GLU A 65 -5.00 -8.93 8.04
CA GLU A 65 -5.52 -10.27 8.34
C GLU A 65 -5.72 -11.08 7.07
N LYS A 66 -6.37 -10.49 6.06
CA LYS A 66 -6.60 -11.14 4.76
C LYS A 66 -5.30 -11.47 4.02
N LEU A 67 -4.29 -10.61 4.11
CA LEU A 67 -2.98 -10.89 3.52
C LEU A 67 -2.25 -12.03 4.26
N ARG A 68 -2.31 -12.05 5.60
CA ARG A 68 -1.70 -13.12 6.40
C ARG A 68 -2.36 -14.47 6.17
N SER A 69 -3.69 -14.54 6.07
CA SER A 69 -4.38 -15.81 5.84
C SER A 69 -3.99 -16.47 4.51
N LEU A 70 -3.78 -15.66 3.46
CA LEU A 70 -3.30 -16.10 2.16
C LEU A 70 -1.80 -16.47 2.15
N ALA A 71 -0.98 -15.76 2.92
CA ALA A 71 0.44 -16.09 3.06
C ALA A 71 0.64 -17.41 3.83
N SER A 72 -0.18 -17.68 4.84
CA SER A 72 -0.14 -18.94 5.58
C SER A 72 -0.54 -20.15 4.73
N SER A 73 -1.42 -19.98 3.73
CA SER A 73 -1.79 -21.05 2.80
C SER A 73 -0.74 -21.32 1.71
N LEU A 74 0.34 -20.54 1.64
CA LEU A 74 1.46 -20.73 0.72
C LEU A 74 2.63 -21.49 1.37
N LYS A 75 2.51 -21.89 2.64
CA LYS A 75 3.42 -22.82 3.32
C LYS A 75 2.91 -24.24 3.18
#